data_AF-A0A1S3DKL2-F1
#
_entry.id   AF-A0A1S3DKL2-F1
#
_cell.length_a   1.000
_cell.length_b   1.000
_cell.length_c   1.000
_cell.angle_alpha   90.00
_cell.angle_beta   90.00
_cell.angle_gamma   90.00
#
_symmetry.space_group_name_H-M   'P 1'
#
loop_
_entity.id
_entity.type
_entity.pdbx_description
1 polymer ?
#
loop_
_entity_poly.entity_id
_entity_poly.type
_entity_poly.pdbx_seq_one_letter_code
_entity_poly.pdbx_strand_id
1 'polypeptide(L)'
;MSKATKRKHVQKELLSQEYRVPEDLNNIVKITQNSGNNLHQIENHSGEKYFVSMPGKFRNNIWIKPGDFVIVKPIVINTTDKRPQQLIRESLIPP
;
A
#
# COMPACT_ATOMS: atom_id res chain seq x y z
N MET A 1 6.37 -22.35 -8.25
CA MET A 1 4.91 -22.14 -8.39
C MET A 1 4.62 -21.38 -9.66
N SER A 2 3.58 -21.75 -10.42
CA SER A 2 3.17 -21.00 -11.61
C SER A 2 2.72 -19.57 -11.23
N LYS A 3 2.88 -18.61 -12.16
CA LYS A 3 2.40 -17.23 -12.04
C LYS A 3 0.90 -17.18 -11.66
N ALA A 4 0.11 -18.12 -12.19
CA ALA A 4 -1.31 -18.26 -11.87
C ALA A 4 -1.57 -18.65 -10.40
N THR A 5 -0.78 -19.59 -9.86
CA THR A 5 -0.90 -20.03 -8.46
C THR A 5 -0.54 -18.91 -7.49
N LYS A 6 0.49 -18.11 -7.82
CA LYS A 6 0.88 -16.94 -7.03
C LYS A 6 -0.24 -15.89 -6.98
N ARG A 7 -0.86 -15.58 -8.12
CA ARG A 7 -1.98 -14.62 -8.19
C ARG A 7 -3.18 -15.10 -7.37
N LYS A 8 -3.55 -16.38 -7.48
CA LYS A 8 -4.65 -16.98 -6.68
C LYS A 8 -4.39 -16.86 -5.19
N HIS A 9 -3.15 -17.11 -4.75
CA HIS A 9 -2.79 -17.02 -3.33
C HIS A 9 -2.90 -15.58 -2.81
N VAL A 10 -2.35 -14.62 -3.56
CA VAL A 10 -2.43 -13.19 -3.21
C VAL A 10 -3.88 -12.70 -3.15
N GLN A 11 -4.71 -13.08 -4.13
CA GLN A 11 -6.14 -12.72 -4.11
C GLN A 11 -6.87 -13.35 -2.93
N LYS A 12 -6.59 -14.62 -2.62
CA LYS A 12 -7.20 -15.29 -1.47
C LYS A 12 -6.81 -14.62 -0.16
N GLU A 13 -5.54 -14.26 0.02
CA GLU A 13 -5.08 -13.53 1.21
C GLU A 13 -5.83 -12.20 1.38
N LEU A 14 -6.01 -11.43 0.31
CA LEU A 14 -6.71 -10.15 0.36
C LEU A 14 -8.20 -10.30 0.71
N LEU A 15 -8.89 -11.25 0.09
CA LEU A 15 -10.32 -11.45 0.33
C LEU A 15 -10.60 -12.14 1.67
N SER A 16 -9.65 -12.92 2.19
CA SER A 16 -9.81 -13.68 3.44
C SER A 16 -9.24 -12.93 4.66
N GLN A 17 -8.45 -11.87 4.46
CA GLN A 17 -7.99 -11.03 5.56
C GLN A 17 -9.16 -10.17 6.04
N GLU A 18 -9.75 -10.61 7.15
CA GLU A 18 -10.62 -9.78 7.97
C GLU A 18 -9.92 -8.45 8.30
N TYR A 19 -10.73 -7.39 8.37
CA TYR A 19 -10.31 -6.03 8.67
C TYR A 19 -9.39 -6.00 9.89
N ARG A 20 -8.09 -5.82 9.65
CA ARG A 20 -7.10 -5.74 10.72
C ARG A 20 -7.00 -4.30 11.21
N VAL A 21 -7.20 -4.09 12.50
CA VAL A 21 -6.90 -2.81 13.14
C VAL A 21 -5.41 -2.47 12.91
N PRO A 22 -5.07 -1.25 12.46
CA PRO A 22 -3.67 -0.86 12.30
C PRO A 22 -2.91 -1.05 13.62
N GLU A 23 -1.78 -1.77 13.60
CA GLU A 23 -0.85 -1.78 14.75
C GLU A 23 -0.26 -0.37 14.94
N ASP A 24 0.13 0.00 16.17
CA ASP A 24 0.41 1.37 16.65
C ASP A 24 1.31 2.27 15.78
N LEU A 25 2.13 1.67 14.91
CA LEU A 25 3.05 2.41 14.04
C LEU A 25 2.51 2.64 12.63
N ASN A 26 1.39 2.05 12.26
CA ASN A 26 0.86 2.16 10.90
C ASN A 26 -0.16 3.29 10.79
N ASN A 27 -0.08 4.05 9.69
CA ASN A 27 -0.99 5.15 9.40
C ASN A 27 -1.98 4.77 8.31
N ILE A 28 -3.23 5.21 8.46
CA ILE A 28 -4.25 5.10 7.41
C ILE A 28 -4.14 6.35 6.54
N VAL A 29 -4.02 6.14 5.23
CA VAL A 29 -3.78 7.20 4.26
C VAL A 29 -4.63 7.00 3.02
N LYS A 30 -4.98 8.10 2.36
CA LYS A 30 -5.81 8.11 1.15
C LYS A 30 -4.92 8.24 -0.08
N ILE A 31 -5.22 7.51 -1.14
CA ILE A 31 -4.52 7.67 -2.42
C ILE A 31 -5.12 8.84 -3.20
N THR A 32 -4.27 9.80 -3.55
CA THR A 32 -4.66 10.99 -4.33
C THR A 32 -4.40 10.76 -5.81
N GLN A 33 -3.22 10.27 -6.18
CA GLN A 33 -2.78 10.15 -7.58
C GLN A 33 -1.81 8.98 -7.77
N ASN A 34 -1.79 8.42 -8.98
CA ASN A 34 -0.83 7.39 -9.37
C ASN A 34 0.30 8.03 -10.18
N SER A 35 1.54 7.96 -9.67
CA SER A 35 2.70 8.66 -10.25
C SER A 35 3.50 7.81 -11.25
N GLY A 36 3.13 6.55 -11.45
CA GLY A 36 3.90 5.59 -12.26
C GLY A 36 5.04 4.93 -11.48
N ASN A 37 5.78 4.00 -12.09
CA ASN A 37 6.86 3.24 -11.44
C ASN A 37 6.47 2.55 -10.10
N ASN A 38 5.22 2.12 -9.96
CA ASN A 38 4.65 1.57 -8.71
C ASN A 38 4.68 2.54 -7.52
N LEU A 39 4.76 3.85 -7.80
CA LEU A 39 4.61 4.94 -6.84
C LEU A 39 3.18 5.47 -6.85
N HIS A 40 2.64 5.65 -5.66
CA HIS A 40 1.34 6.22 -5.39
C HIS A 40 1.55 7.44 -4.51
N GLN A 41 0.98 8.56 -4.93
CA GLN A 41 0.89 9.74 -4.09
C GLN A 41 -0.29 9.57 -3.14
N ILE A 42 -0.02 9.78 -1.87
CA ILE A 42 -1.00 9.64 -0.81
C ILE A 42 -1.11 10.93 0.00
N GLU A 43 -2.19 11.03 0.74
CA GLU A 43 -2.52 12.12 1.65
C GLU A 43 -2.84 11.52 3.03
N ASN A 44 -2.16 12.03 4.06
CA ASN A 44 -2.41 11.65 5.45
C ASN A 44 -3.53 12.50 6.06
N HIS A 45 -4.01 12.12 7.25
CA HIS A 45 -5.03 12.88 8.00
C HIS A 45 -4.62 14.35 8.25
N SER A 46 -3.31 14.64 8.32
CA SER A 46 -2.78 16.00 8.48
C SER A 46 -2.73 16.82 7.18
N GLY A 47 -3.14 16.25 6.03
CA GLY A 47 -3.05 16.90 4.71
C GLY A 47 -1.66 16.86 4.07
N GLU A 48 -0.69 16.21 4.71
CA GLU A 48 0.64 16.01 4.14
C GLU A 48 0.61 14.98 3.02
N LYS A 49 1.27 15.32 1.91
CA LYS A 49 1.35 14.46 0.72
C LYS A 49 2.73 13.89 0.56
N TYR A 50 2.80 12.58 0.39
CA TYR A 50 4.07 11.88 0.15
C TYR A 50 3.86 10.71 -0.79
N PHE A 51 4.97 10.19 -1.29
CA PHE A 51 4.96 9.02 -2.16
C PHE A 51 5.16 7.76 -1.34
N VAL A 52 4.39 6.75 -1.71
CA VAL A 52 4.52 5.40 -1.21
C VAL A 52 4.70 4.50 -2.41
N SER A 53 5.53 3.48 -2.28
CA SER A 53 5.62 2.46 -3.31
C SER A 53 4.92 1.19 -2.89
N MET A 54 4.51 0.42 -3.89
CA MET A 54 3.86 -0.86 -3.72
C MET A 54 4.86 -2.03 -3.59
N PRO A 55 4.74 -2.88 -2.57
CA PRO A 55 5.58 -4.07 -2.41
C PRO A 55 5.51 -5.00 -3.63
N GLY A 56 6.62 -5.63 -3.98
CA GLY A 56 6.75 -6.46 -5.19
C GLY A 56 5.76 -7.63 -5.28
N LYS A 57 5.24 -8.13 -4.15
CA LYS A 57 4.22 -9.20 -4.14
C LYS A 57 2.86 -8.77 -4.70
N PHE A 58 2.57 -7.47 -4.64
CA PHE A 58 1.27 -6.90 -5.03
C PHE A 58 1.27 -6.31 -6.44
N ARG A 59 2.46 -5.98 -6.97
CA ARG A 59 2.62 -5.49 -8.34
C ARG A 59 1.97 -6.47 -9.34
N ASN A 60 1.11 -5.95 -10.21
CA ASN A 60 0.33 -6.70 -11.22
C ASN A 60 -0.75 -7.66 -10.68
N ASN A 61 -0.94 -7.72 -9.36
CA ASN A 61 -1.96 -8.55 -8.72
C ASN A 61 -3.11 -7.71 -8.13
N ILE A 62 -2.79 -6.49 -7.67
CA ILE A 62 -3.74 -5.54 -7.08
C ILE A 62 -3.71 -4.25 -7.89
N TRP A 63 -4.89 -3.65 -8.07
CA TRP A 63 -5.06 -2.34 -8.69
C TRP A 63 -5.63 -1.39 -7.66
N ILE A 64 -4.96 -0.26 -7.46
CA ILE A 64 -5.42 0.78 -6.54
C ILE A 64 -5.81 2.03 -7.31
N LYS A 65 -6.93 2.63 -6.92
CA LYS A 65 -7.51 3.81 -7.55
C LYS A 65 -7.40 5.02 -6.62
N PRO A 66 -7.37 6.24 -7.19
CA PRO A 66 -7.57 7.45 -6.41
C PRO A 66 -8.87 7.39 -5.61
N GLY A 67 -8.80 7.71 -4.32
CA GLY A 67 -9.92 7.60 -3.39
C GLY A 67 -9.85 6.41 -2.45
N ASP A 68 -9.06 5.38 -2.78
CA ASP A 68 -8.89 4.20 -1.91
C ASP A 68 -8.05 4.55 -0.67
N PHE A 69 -8.35 3.87 0.44
CA PHE A 69 -7.60 3.96 1.68
C PHE A 69 -6.69 2.76 1.85
N VAL A 70 -5.47 3.03 2.28
CA VAL A 70 -4.44 2.02 2.49
C VAL A 70 -3.79 2.24 3.84
N ILE A 71 -3.33 1.16 4.48
CA ILE A 71 -2.50 1.28 5.68
C ILE A 71 -1.05 1.28 5.22
N VAL A 72 -0.30 2.27 5.69
CA VAL A 72 1.13 2.42 5.41
C VAL A 72 1.96 2.27 6.67
N LYS A 73 3.05 1.50 6.56
CA LYS A 73 4.07 1.47 7.59
C LYS A 73 5.14 2.52 7.27
N PRO A 74 5.43 3.46 8.19
CA PRO A 74 6.53 4.39 8.03
C PRO A 74 7.86 3.62 8.07
N ILE A 75 8.81 4.03 7.23
CA ILE A 75 10.18 3.52 7.26
C ILE A 75 11.04 4.53 8.02
N VAL A 76 11.81 4.04 8.98
CA VAL A 76 12.90 4.82 9.57
C VAL A 76 14.08 4.77 8.59
N ILE A 77 14.31 5.88 7.88
CA ILE A 77 15.39 5.99 6.89
C ILE A 77 16.71 6.03 7.65
N ASN A 78 17.47 4.95 7.62
CA ASN A 78 18.89 4.94 7.97
C ASN A 78 19.67 4.98 6.65
N THR A 79 20.25 6.14 6.32
CA THR A 79 21.21 6.38 5.21
C THR A 79 20.65 6.74 3.81
N THR A 80 20.92 8.00 3.43
CA THR A 80 21.23 8.62 2.10
C THR A 80 20.38 8.38 0.84
N ASP A 81 19.32 7.59 0.82
CA ASP A 81 18.47 7.49 -0.39
C ASP A 81 17.29 8.48 -0.35
N LYS A 82 17.32 9.50 -1.24
CA LYS A 82 16.25 10.50 -1.45
C LYS A 82 14.95 9.91 -2.05
N ARG A 83 14.72 8.61 -1.95
CA ARG A 83 13.54 7.93 -2.50
C ARG A 83 12.62 7.51 -1.33
N PRO A 84 11.57 8.28 -1.02
CA PRO A 84 10.69 7.95 0.09
C PRO A 84 9.81 6.77 -0.29
N GLN A 85 10.08 5.55 0.20
CA GLN A 85 9.31 4.37 -0.20
C GLN A 85 9.30 3.21 0.81
N GLN A 86 8.14 2.94 1.47
CA GLN A 86 7.31 1.69 1.41
C GLN A 86 6.86 1.02 2.75
N LEU A 87 5.54 0.85 2.94
CA LEU A 87 4.88 -0.49 2.95
C LEU A 87 3.35 -0.29 2.95
N ILE A 88 2.66 -0.56 1.84
CA ILE A 88 1.20 -0.72 1.87
C ILE A 88 0.90 -2.11 2.45
N ARG A 89 0.38 -2.17 3.67
CA ARG A 89 -0.38 -3.33 4.17
C ARG A 89 -1.85 -2.98 3.93
N GLU A 90 -2.39 -3.36 2.79
CA GLU A 90 -3.79 -3.02 2.49
C GLU A 90 -4.74 -3.82 3.38
N SER A 91 -5.37 -3.15 4.34
CA SER A 91 -6.79 -3.35 4.59
C SER A 91 -7.53 -2.41 3.64
N LEU A 92 -8.10 -2.96 2.56
CA LEU A 92 -9.11 -2.25 1.78
C LEU A 92 -10.29 -2.02 2.73
N ILE A 93 -10.55 -0.77 3.11
CA ILE A 93 -11.83 -0.39 3.74
C ILE A 93 -12.75 -0.03 2.58
N PRO A 94 -13.75 -0.85 2.21
CA PRO A 94 -14.79 -0.41 1.30
C PRO A 94 -15.60 0.73 1.94
N PRO A 95 -16.26 1.58 1.13
CA PRO A 95 -17.11 2.66 1.61
C PRO A 95 -18.26 2.16 2.49
#